data_AF-A0A139BPN4-F1
#
_entry.id   AF-A0A139BPN4-F1
#
_cell.length_a   1.000
_cell.length_b   1.000
_cell.length_c   1.000
_cell.angle_alpha   90.00
_cell.angle_beta   90.00
_cell.angle_gamma   90.00
#
_symmetry.space_group_name_H-M   'P 1'
#
loop_
_entity.id
_entity.type
_entity.pdbx_description
1 polymer ?
#
loop_
_entity_poly.entity_id
_entity_poly.type
_entity_poly.pdbx_seq_one_letter_code
_entity_poly.pdbx_strand_id
1 'polypeptide(L)'
;MPDFSNMGDPYGDIVAWIITKYFVTAAIVVLVSEAAKRSDKLGGFVAALPLVTVLALIWLYVENQPQEKIANHAWYTFWYVVPTLPMFLAFPALLPRIGFWPTLLACIVITVVCFGLFALAVRRFGIELL
;
A
#
# COMPACT_ATOMS: atom_id res chain seq x y z
N MET A 1 -25.42 46.51 -3.83
CA MET A 1 -24.79 45.51 -2.94
C MET A 1 -24.54 44.27 -3.78
N PRO A 2 -23.33 43.67 -3.82
CA PRO A 2 -23.11 42.39 -4.49
C PRO A 2 -23.88 41.28 -3.77
N ASP A 3 -24.53 40.40 -4.53
CA ASP A 3 -25.28 39.26 -4.03
C ASP A 3 -24.33 38.08 -3.78
N PHE A 4 -24.03 37.81 -2.51
CA PHE A 4 -23.16 36.71 -2.06
C PHE A 4 -23.93 35.39 -1.83
N SER A 5 -25.24 35.33 -2.10
CA SER A 5 -26.06 34.14 -1.84
C SER A 5 -25.85 32.99 -2.85
N ASN A 6 -25.14 33.25 -3.95
CA ASN A 6 -24.88 32.30 -5.04
C ASN A 6 -23.40 31.87 -5.15
N MET A 7 -22.63 32.08 -4.08
CA MET A 7 -21.29 31.51 -3.96
C MET A 7 -21.45 30.06 -3.51
N GLY A 8 -21.75 29.16 -4.46
CA GLY A 8 -21.82 27.72 -4.21
C GLY A 8 -20.58 27.28 -3.43
N ASP A 9 -20.79 26.57 -2.32
CA ASP A 9 -19.73 26.20 -1.38
C ASP A 9 -18.59 25.50 -2.14
N PRO A 10 -17.44 26.17 -2.36
CA PRO A 10 -16.34 25.60 -3.14
C PRO A 10 -15.74 24.36 -2.48
N TYR A 11 -16.02 24.15 -1.20
CA TYR A 11 -15.55 23.01 -0.43
C TYR A 11 -16.53 21.84 -0.43
N GLY A 12 -17.82 22.09 -0.67
CA GLY A 12 -18.86 21.05 -0.67
C GLY A 12 -18.60 19.96 -1.72
N ASP A 13 -18.22 20.37 -2.93
CA ASP A 13 -17.91 19.45 -4.03
C ASP A 13 -16.61 18.65 -3.77
N ILE A 14 -15.60 19.29 -3.16
CA ILE A 14 -14.33 18.64 -2.80
C ILE A 14 -14.55 17.60 -1.70
N VAL A 15 -15.33 17.94 -0.67
CA VAL A 15 -15.66 17.03 0.43
C VAL A 15 -16.48 15.85 -0.07
N ALA A 16 -17.51 16.10 -0.90
CA ALA A 16 -18.29 15.03 -1.52
C ALA A 16 -17.40 14.08 -2.34
N TRP A 17 -16.47 14.62 -3.13
CA TRP A 17 -15.53 13.84 -3.92
C TRP A 17 -14.60 12.95 -3.08
N ILE A 18 -14.03 13.50 -2.00
CA ILE A 18 -13.17 12.73 -1.07
C ILE A 18 -13.97 11.62 -0.39
N ILE A 19 -15.20 11.91 0.03
CA ILE A 19 -16.09 10.92 0.65
C ILE A 19 -16.37 9.78 -0.34
N THR A 20 -16.73 10.09 -1.58
CA THR A 20 -16.96 9.07 -2.63
C THR A 20 -15.71 8.23 -2.85
N LYS A 21 -14.51 8.84 -2.97
CA LYS A 21 -13.23 8.12 -3.11
C LYS A 21 -13.01 7.13 -1.98
N TYR A 22 -13.27 7.55 -0.74
CA TYR A 22 -13.08 6.73 0.44
C TYR A 22 -14.01 5.52 0.43
N PHE A 23 -15.31 5.72 0.18
CA PHE A 23 -16.29 4.64 0.14
C PHE A 23 -16.00 3.63 -0.97
N VAL A 24 -15.67 4.10 -2.18
CA VAL A 24 -15.33 3.20 -3.31
C VAL A 24 -14.08 2.39 -3.00
N THR A 25 -13.04 3.04 -2.46
CA THR A 25 -11.78 2.37 -2.10
C THR A 25 -12.01 1.32 -1.01
N ALA A 26 -12.73 1.68 0.06
CA ALA A 26 -13.06 0.77 1.15
C ALA A 26 -13.90 -0.41 0.65
N ALA A 27 -14.92 -0.16 -0.19
CA ALA A 27 -15.75 -1.22 -0.75
C ALA A 27 -14.93 -2.23 -1.58
N ILE A 28 -14.03 -1.75 -2.45
CA ILE A 28 -13.15 -2.63 -3.24
C ILE A 28 -12.24 -3.45 -2.33
N VAL A 29 -11.58 -2.81 -1.36
CA VAL A 29 -10.65 -3.49 -0.45
C VAL A 29 -11.38 -4.55 0.38
N VAL A 30 -12.57 -4.25 0.90
CA VAL A 30 -13.38 -5.22 1.65
C VAL A 30 -13.83 -6.36 0.76
N LEU A 31 -14.37 -6.10 -0.44
CA LEU A 31 -14.81 -7.14 -1.37
C LEU A 31 -13.67 -8.11 -1.72
N VAL A 32 -12.49 -7.56 -2.02
CA VAL A 32 -11.32 -8.37 -2.36
C VAL A 32 -10.81 -9.16 -1.14
N SER A 33 -10.84 -8.55 0.05
CA SER A 33 -10.47 -9.23 1.30
C SER A 33 -11.41 -10.37 1.65
N GLU A 34 -12.73 -10.19 1.49
CA GLU A 34 -13.72 -11.24 1.72
C GLU A 34 -13.63 -12.35 0.66
N ALA A 35 -13.40 -12.00 -0.62
CA ALA A 35 -13.17 -12.97 -1.68
C ALA A 35 -11.93 -13.84 -1.41
N ALA A 36 -10.86 -13.24 -0.87
CA ALA A 36 -9.63 -13.92 -0.47
C ALA A 36 -9.85 -14.95 0.65
N LYS A 37 -10.77 -14.71 1.60
CA LYS A 37 -11.06 -15.64 2.71
C LYS A 37 -11.67 -16.96 2.27
N ARG A 38 -12.23 -17.05 1.06
CA ARG A 38 -12.91 -18.25 0.56
C ARG A 38 -11.93 -19.36 0.14
N SER A 39 -10.66 -19.04 -0.12
CA SER A 39 -9.64 -20.02 -0.52
C SER A 39 -8.26 -19.53 -0.12
N ASP A 40 -7.51 -20.32 0.67
CA ASP A 40 -6.16 -19.96 1.13
C ASP A 40 -5.19 -19.67 -0.03
N LYS A 41 -5.34 -20.38 -1.16
CA LYS A 41 -4.50 -20.17 -2.35
C LYS A 41 -4.83 -18.86 -3.06
N LEU A 42 -6.13 -18.54 -3.19
CA LEU A 42 -6.56 -17.27 -3.78
C LEU A 42 -6.26 -16.11 -2.83
N GLY A 43 -6.41 -16.33 -1.52
CA GLY A 43 -6.05 -15.35 -0.51
C GLY A 43 -4.57 -15.04 -0.51
N GLY A 44 -3.69 -16.04 -0.63
CA GLY A 44 -2.25 -15.83 -0.81
C GLY A 44 -1.90 -15.06 -2.09
N PHE A 45 -2.54 -15.40 -3.22
CA PHE A 45 -2.36 -14.68 -4.49
C PHE A 45 -2.82 -13.22 -4.40
N VAL A 46 -4.02 -12.99 -3.87
CA VAL A 46 -4.61 -11.67 -3.68
C VAL A 46 -3.80 -10.84 -2.69
N ALA A 47 -3.30 -11.44 -1.61
CA ALA A 47 -2.44 -10.77 -0.63
C ALA A 47 -1.05 -10.42 -1.18
N ALA A 48 -0.54 -11.21 -2.14
CA ALA A 48 0.72 -10.90 -2.81
C ALA A 48 0.59 -9.79 -3.87
N LEU A 49 -0.63 -9.51 -4.36
CA LEU A 49 -0.87 -8.42 -5.28
C LEU A 49 -0.87 -7.07 -4.54
N PRO A 50 -0.14 -6.05 -5.03
CA PRO A 50 -0.11 -4.73 -4.42
C PRO A 50 -1.38 -3.94 -4.81
N LEU A 51 -2.56 -4.44 -4.43
CA LEU A 51 -3.86 -3.90 -4.84
C LEU A 51 -4.06 -2.45 -4.42
N VAL A 52 -3.56 -2.09 -3.23
CA VAL A 52 -3.57 -0.71 -2.74
C VAL A 52 -2.75 0.19 -3.67
N THR A 53 -1.57 -0.27 -4.12
CA THR A 53 -0.73 0.45 -5.07
C THR A 53 -1.41 0.59 -6.43
N VAL A 54 -2.05 -0.47 -6.94
CA VAL A 54 -2.79 -0.41 -8.20
C VAL A 54 -3.91 0.63 -8.13
N LEU A 55 -4.66 0.65 -7.03
CA LEU A 55 -5.72 1.63 -6.83
C LEU A 55 -5.15 3.06 -6.73
N ALA A 56 -4.03 3.24 -6.03
CA ALA A 56 -3.34 4.54 -5.96
C ALA A 56 -2.88 5.02 -7.35
N LEU A 57 -2.32 4.13 -8.18
CA LEU A 57 -1.91 4.45 -9.54
C LEU A 57 -3.09 4.84 -10.44
N ILE A 58 -4.23 4.15 -10.32
CA ILE A 58 -5.47 4.50 -11.04
C ILE A 58 -5.91 5.91 -10.67
N TRP A 59 -5.91 6.25 -9.38
CA TRP A 59 -6.28 7.60 -8.94
C TRP A 59 -5.30 8.67 -9.42
N LEU A 60 -3.98 8.42 -9.34
CA LEU A 60 -2.97 9.35 -9.86
C LEU A 60 -3.16 9.59 -11.37
N TYR A 61 -3.51 8.56 -12.12
CA TYR A 61 -3.81 8.67 -13.55
C TYR A 61 -5.09 9.48 -13.81
N VAL A 62 -6.18 9.19 -13.09
CA VAL A 62 -7.46 9.93 -13.20
C VAL A 62 -7.30 11.40 -12.81
N GLU A 63 -6.45 11.70 -11.83
CA GLU A 63 -6.10 13.06 -11.41
C GLU A 63 -5.12 13.77 -12.35
N ASN A 64 -4.76 13.16 -13.49
CA ASN A 64 -3.82 13.69 -14.47
C ASN A 64 -2.47 14.10 -13.86
N GLN A 65 -1.99 13.33 -12.88
CA GLN A 65 -0.68 13.56 -12.30
C GLN A 65 0.42 13.30 -13.34
N PRO A 66 1.59 13.97 -13.23
CA PRO A 66 2.69 13.78 -14.16
C PRO A 66 3.10 12.30 -14.25
N GLN A 67 3.40 11.82 -15.47
CA GLN A 67 3.81 10.42 -15.69
C GLN A 67 5.03 10.02 -14.83
N GLU A 68 5.95 10.96 -14.60
CA GLU A 68 7.10 10.76 -13.72
C GLU A 68 6.70 10.43 -12.28
N LYS A 69 5.65 11.07 -11.75
CA LYS A 69 5.15 10.80 -10.39
C LYS A 69 4.50 9.43 -10.30
N ILE A 70 3.78 9.02 -11.34
CA ILE A 70 3.19 7.67 -11.44
C ILE A 70 4.30 6.61 -11.50
N ALA A 71 5.31 6.82 -12.35
CA ALA A 71 6.45 5.91 -12.50
C ALA A 71 7.27 5.78 -11.21
N ASN A 72 7.56 6.90 -10.55
CA ASN A 72 8.30 6.93 -9.28
C ASN A 72 7.54 6.17 -8.19
N HIS A 73 6.22 6.31 -8.10
CA HIS A 73 5.43 5.58 -7.11
C HIS A 73 5.54 4.06 -7.29
N ALA A 74 5.47 3.58 -8.53
CA ALA A 74 5.67 2.16 -8.84
C ALA A 74 7.11 1.70 -8.52
N TRP A 75 8.12 2.52 -8.85
CA TRP A 75 9.53 2.24 -8.60
C TRP A 75 9.83 2.11 -7.11
N TYR A 76 9.43 3.08 -6.29
CA TYR A 76 9.64 3.03 -4.84
C TYR A 76 8.91 1.85 -4.20
N THR A 77 7.68 1.58 -4.63
CA THR A 77 6.92 0.43 -4.12
C THR A 77 7.65 -0.88 -4.41
N PHE A 78 8.20 -1.04 -5.63
CA PHE A 78 8.98 -2.23 -5.98
C PHE A 78 10.20 -2.40 -5.04
N TRP A 79 10.98 -1.34 -4.83
CA TRP A 79 12.14 -1.38 -3.92
C TRP A 79 11.75 -1.67 -2.47
N TYR A 80 10.59 -1.21 -2.00
CA TYR A 80 10.12 -1.51 -0.64
C TYR A 80 9.54 -2.91 -0.47
N VAL A 81 9.02 -3.54 -1.53
CA VAL A 81 8.54 -4.92 -1.46
C VAL A 81 9.71 -5.90 -1.25
N VAL A 82 10.84 -5.71 -1.93
CA VAL A 82 12.01 -6.61 -1.85
C VAL A 82 12.45 -6.93 -0.40
N PRO A 83 12.71 -5.95 0.48
CA PRO A 83 13.14 -6.22 1.86
C PRO A 83 12.03 -6.81 2.76
N THR A 84 10.76 -6.82 2.32
CA THR A 84 9.64 -7.41 3.08
C THR A 84 9.37 -8.88 2.74
N LEU A 85 9.86 -9.37 1.59
CA LEU A 85 9.74 -10.77 1.19
C LEU A 85 10.32 -11.80 2.19
N PRO A 86 11.47 -11.55 2.85
CA PRO A 86 12.01 -12.50 3.82
C PRO A 86 11.04 -12.82 4.97
N MET A 87 10.21 -11.85 5.37
CA MET A 87 9.22 -12.06 6.43
C MET A 87 8.14 -13.06 6.00
N PHE A 88 7.71 -13.03 4.73
CA PHE A 88 6.71 -13.96 4.19
C PHE A 88 7.18 -15.41 4.21
N LEU A 89 8.49 -15.64 4.13
CA LEU A 89 9.09 -16.97 4.28
C LEU A 89 9.31 -17.35 5.75
N ALA A 90 9.74 -16.39 6.58
CA ALA A 90 10.00 -16.62 7.99
C ALA A 90 8.72 -16.91 8.79
N PHE A 91 7.63 -16.19 8.53
CA PHE A 91 6.37 -16.31 9.26
C PHE A 91 5.81 -17.75 9.26
N PRO A 92 5.60 -18.44 8.13
CA PRO A 92 5.08 -19.81 8.12
C PRO A 92 6.04 -20.83 8.77
N ALA A 93 7.35 -20.55 8.77
CA ALA A 93 8.34 -21.42 9.40
C ALA A 93 8.39 -21.27 10.93
N LEU A 94 8.19 -20.05 11.44
CA LEU A 94 8.22 -19.75 12.87
C LEU A 94 6.87 -20.00 13.56
N LEU A 95 5.76 -19.75 12.87
CA LEU A 95 4.40 -19.87 13.40
C LEU A 95 4.14 -21.20 14.14
N PRO A 96 4.44 -22.38 13.57
CA PRO A 96 4.22 -23.66 14.25
C PRO A 96 5.20 -23.94 15.40
N ARG A 97 6.32 -23.19 15.50
CA ARG A 97 7.39 -23.46 16.48
C ARG A 97 7.22 -22.65 17.77
N ILE A 98 6.85 -21.38 17.65
CA ILE A 98 6.82 -20.44 18.78
C ILE A 98 5.43 -19.82 19.00
N GLY A 99 4.46 -20.06 18.11
CA GLY A 99 3.12 -19.48 18.19
C GLY A 99 3.01 -18.08 17.54
N PHE A 100 1.80 -17.55 17.47
CA PHE A 100 1.48 -16.36 16.66
C PHE A 100 2.18 -15.07 17.13
N TRP A 101 1.97 -14.66 18.38
CA TRP A 101 2.49 -13.40 18.92
C TRP A 101 4.02 -13.26 18.85
N PRO A 102 4.83 -14.23 19.29
CA PRO A 102 6.28 -14.13 19.17
C PRO A 102 6.77 -14.27 17.72
N THR A 103 6.07 -15.01 16.86
CA THR A 103 6.35 -15.03 15.42
C THR A 103 6.15 -13.66 14.78
N LEU A 104 5.07 -12.97 15.14
CA LEU A 104 4.79 -11.62 14.66
C LEU A 104 5.91 -10.64 15.06
N LEU A 105 6.34 -10.68 16.32
CA LEU A 105 7.44 -9.86 16.81
C LEU A 105 8.76 -10.17 16.06
N ALA A 106 9.07 -11.46 15.87
CA ALA A 106 10.26 -11.87 15.12
C ALA A 106 10.21 -11.37 13.66
N CYS A 107 9.06 -11.45 12.99
CA CYS A 107 8.90 -10.93 11.64
C CYS A 107 9.09 -9.41 11.57
N ILE A 108 8.61 -8.64 12.55
CA ILE A 108 8.85 -7.20 12.61
C ILE A 108 10.35 -6.92 12.70
N VAL A 109 11.07 -7.61 13.58
CA VAL A 109 12.53 -7.45 13.72
C VAL A 109 13.26 -7.82 12.43
N ILE A 110 12.89 -8.94 11.80
CA ILE A 110 13.45 -9.36 10.50
C ILE A 110 13.24 -8.28 9.46
N THR A 111 12.03 -7.74 9.32
CA THR A 111 11.72 -6.69 8.35
C THR A 111 12.54 -5.43 8.59
N VAL A 112 12.66 -4.97 9.84
CA VAL A 112 13.48 -3.80 10.18
C VAL A 112 14.95 -4.02 9.83
N VAL A 113 15.51 -5.18 10.17
CA VAL A 113 16.90 -5.54 9.86
C VAL A 113 17.10 -5.63 8.34
N CYS A 114 16.22 -6.33 7.62
CA CYS A 114 16.27 -6.44 6.17
C CYS A 114 16.16 -5.08 5.49
N PHE A 115 15.27 -4.21 5.96
CA PHE A 115 15.13 -2.85 5.44
C PHE A 115 16.38 -2.01 5.70
N GLY A 116 16.96 -2.08 6.90
CA GLY A 116 18.21 -1.38 7.22
C GLY A 116 19.38 -1.85 6.36
N LEU A 117 19.57 -3.17 6.20
CA LEU A 117 20.59 -3.75 5.34
C LEU A 117 20.38 -3.38 3.87
N PHE A 118 19.14 -3.41 3.42
CA PHE A 118 18.78 -3.07 2.05
C PHE A 118 18.99 -1.58 1.76
N ALA A 119 18.58 -0.69 2.67
CA ALA A 119 18.84 0.74 2.56
C ALA A 119 20.36 1.03 2.51
N LEU A 120 21.16 0.38 3.36
CA LEU A 120 22.63 0.47 3.30
C LEU A 120 23.17 -0.06 1.96
N ALA A 121 22.63 -1.17 1.47
CA ALA A 121 23.06 -1.81 0.23
C ALA A 121 22.66 -1.01 -1.03
N VAL A 122 21.55 -0.27 -1.00
CA VAL A 122 21.08 0.58 -2.10
C VAL A 122 21.74 1.96 -2.07
N ARG A 123 22.03 2.50 -0.88
CA ARG A 123 22.77 3.76 -0.71
C ARG A 123 24.16 3.73 -1.38
N ARG A 124 24.82 2.57 -1.38
CA ARG A 124 26.09 2.35 -2.09
C ARG A 124 25.97 2.25 -3.63
N PHE A 125 24.75 2.18 -4.17
CA PHE A 125 24.47 2.31 -5.61
C PHE A 125 23.94 3.70 -6.00
N GLY A 126 23.91 4.66 -5.07
CA GLY A 126 23.56 6.06 -5.37
C GLY A 126 22.06 6.39 -5.43
N ILE A 127 21.19 5.50 -4.94
CA ILE A 127 19.75 5.77 -4.81
C ILE A 127 19.47 6.16 -3.35
N GLU A 128 19.20 7.44 -3.10
CA GLU A 128 18.70 7.94 -1.81
C GLU A 128 17.20 7.62 -1.70
N LEU A 129 16.88 6.62 -0.87
CA LEU A 129 15.50 6.23 -0.54
C LEU A 129 14.95 7.01 0.68
N LEU A 130 15.71 7.99 1.21
CA LEU A 130 15.44 8.73 2.45
C LEU A 130 15.70 10.22 2.27
#